data_AF-A0A2T6K8D3-F1
#
_entry.id   AF-A0A2T6K8D3-F1
#
_cell.length_a   1.000
_cell.length_b   1.000
_cell.length_c   1.000
_cell.angle_alpha   90.00
_cell.angle_beta   90.00
_cell.angle_gamma   90.00
#
_symmetry.space_group_name_H-M   'P 1'
#
loop_
_entity.id
_entity.type
_entity.pdbx_description
1 polymer ?
#
loop_
_entity_poly.entity_id
_entity_poly.type
_entity_poly.pdbx_seq_one_letter_code
_entity_poly.pdbx_strand_id
1 'polypeptide(L)'
;MERTGMTGIQRGQAITFRLPANTPEHIIKQMQKLKETERRNFSSKMAEFILEGVSNSLSRDRETVTIPLPKQLSKEQRNWLKHSHSEALLGNIVYQLLNDPVRAMSVLASLNSNALDIDQALYLQDMKTQKIEEDFLKASIKNDISTELEVNQEVFLHDELEDDLMNFDWDKAKQEHAATEEDSAENVEEDVEDLLGSFLSKMNK
;
A
#
# COMPACT_ATOMS: atom_id res chain seq x y z
N MET A 1 12.50 32.62 37.86
CA MET A 1 11.20 32.23 37.28
C MET A 1 11.13 32.84 35.89
N GLU A 2 11.57 32.09 34.88
CA GLU A 2 11.54 32.53 33.49
C GLU A 2 10.20 32.15 32.87
N ARG A 3 9.48 33.15 32.33
CA ARG A 3 8.32 32.91 31.47
C ARG A 3 8.85 32.58 30.08
N THR A 4 9.17 31.31 29.83
CA THR A 4 9.37 30.81 28.47
C THR A 4 8.09 31.04 27.69
N GLY A 5 8.14 31.97 26.73
CA GLY A 5 7.01 32.32 25.88
C GLY A 5 6.49 31.09 25.15
N MET A 6 5.20 30.81 25.32
CA MET A 6 4.52 29.77 24.56
C MET A 6 4.33 30.26 23.12
N THR A 7 5.32 30.04 22.26
CA THR A 7 5.35 30.48 20.85
C THR A 7 4.59 29.52 19.93
N GLY A 8 3.36 29.16 20.29
CA GLY A 8 2.53 28.25 19.51
C GLY A 8 1.05 28.62 19.57
N ILE A 9 0.30 28.33 18.51
CA ILE A 9 -1.15 28.52 18.49
C ILE A 9 -1.80 27.47 19.41
N GLN A 10 -2.60 27.92 20.37
CA GLN A 10 -3.27 27.05 21.33
C GLN A 10 -4.77 26.89 21.02
N ARG A 11 -5.34 25.76 21.46
CA ARG A 11 -6.79 25.51 21.35
C ARG A 11 -7.54 26.58 22.16
N GLY A 12 -8.54 27.21 21.55
CA GLY A 12 -9.32 28.29 22.16
C GLY A 12 -8.68 29.68 22.09
N GLN A 13 -7.50 29.81 21.48
CA GLN A 13 -6.90 31.11 21.20
C GLN A 13 -7.67 31.83 20.09
N ALA A 14 -8.00 33.10 20.30
CA ALA A 14 -8.62 33.92 19.26
C ALA A 14 -7.58 34.28 18.19
N ILE A 15 -7.91 33.99 16.93
CA ILE A 15 -7.10 34.35 15.76
C ILE A 15 -7.89 35.40 14.96
N THR A 16 -7.25 36.52 14.66
CA THR A 16 -7.86 37.62 13.88
C THR A 16 -7.25 37.65 12.48
N PHE A 17 -8.09 37.61 11.45
CA PHE A 17 -7.67 37.66 10.06
C PHE A 17 -8.09 38.97 9.40
N ARG A 18 -7.28 39.45 8.45
CA ARG A 18 -7.64 40.54 7.54
C ARG A 18 -7.94 39.96 6.17
N LEU A 19 -9.03 40.40 5.55
CA LEU A 19 -9.35 39.98 4.19
C LEU A 19 -8.37 40.67 3.21
N PRO A 20 -7.75 39.92 2.29
CA PRO A 20 -6.88 40.51 1.27
C PRO A 20 -7.70 41.32 0.25
N ALA A 21 -7.08 42.34 -0.34
CA ALA A 21 -7.74 43.22 -1.32
C ALA A 21 -8.18 42.48 -2.59
N ASN A 22 -7.53 41.37 -2.95
CA ASN A 22 -7.84 40.56 -4.13
C ASN A 22 -9.01 39.57 -3.92
N THR A 23 -9.76 39.69 -2.83
CA THR A 23 -10.87 38.77 -2.54
C THR A 23 -12.01 39.00 -3.54
N PRO A 24 -12.48 37.96 -4.26
CA PRO A 24 -13.58 38.11 -5.22
C PRO A 24 -14.89 38.60 -4.58
N GLU A 25 -15.62 39.47 -5.29
CA GLU A 25 -16.85 40.11 -4.79
C GLU A 25 -17.95 39.11 -4.38
N HIS A 26 -18.07 37.98 -5.10
CA HIS A 26 -19.05 36.95 -4.79
C HIS A 26 -18.81 36.28 -3.42
N ILE A 27 -17.54 36.17 -2.99
CA ILE A 27 -17.17 35.64 -1.67
C ILE A 27 -17.56 36.63 -0.58
N ILE A 28 -17.30 37.92 -0.80
CA ILE A 28 -17.66 38.99 0.15
C ILE A 28 -19.17 39.01 0.39
N LYS A 29 -19.97 38.96 -0.68
CA LYS A 29 -21.44 38.88 -0.58
C LYS A 29 -21.92 37.66 0.18
N GLN A 30 -21.31 36.50 -0.07
CA GLN A 30 -21.66 35.27 0.64
C GLN A 30 -21.32 35.37 2.14
N MET A 31 -20.17 35.95 2.49
CA MET A 31 -19.79 36.19 3.89
C MET A 31 -20.72 37.18 4.59
N GLN A 32 -21.15 38.24 3.89
CA GLN A 32 -22.16 39.17 4.40
C GLN A 32 -23.50 38.48 4.68
N LYS A 33 -23.99 37.67 3.74
CA LYS A 33 -25.21 36.87 3.92
C LYS A 33 -25.10 35.89 5.09
N LEU A 34 -23.94 35.25 5.26
CA LEU A 34 -23.66 34.37 6.40
C LEU A 34 -23.67 35.15 7.72
N LYS A 35 -23.10 36.35 7.74
CA LYS A 35 -23.11 37.23 8.92
C LYS A 35 -24.54 37.63 9.33
N GLU A 36 -25.41 37.89 8.35
CA GLU A 36 -26.81 38.23 8.60
C GLU A 36 -27.62 37.04 9.11
N THR A 37 -27.37 35.85 8.57
CA THR A 37 -28.06 34.60 8.94
C THR A 37 -27.63 34.11 10.33
N GLU A 38 -26.32 33.92 10.55
CA GLU A 38 -25.77 33.26 11.75
C GLU A 38 -25.53 34.23 12.92
N ARG A 39 -25.40 35.54 12.64
CA ARG A 39 -25.20 36.64 13.60
C ARG A 39 -24.13 36.34 14.67
N ARG A 40 -24.53 35.84 15.85
CA ARG A 40 -23.64 35.53 16.98
C ARG A 40 -22.75 34.31 16.73
N ASN A 41 -23.20 33.38 15.88
CA ASN A 41 -22.47 32.14 15.57
C ASN A 41 -21.58 32.27 14.32
N PHE A 42 -21.53 33.46 13.71
CA PHE A 42 -20.77 33.69 12.48
C PHE A 42 -19.31 33.28 12.62
N SER A 43 -18.64 33.66 13.72
CA SER A 43 -17.23 33.32 13.95
C SER A 43 -17.02 31.82 14.13
N SER A 44 -17.95 31.12 14.80
CA SER A 44 -17.89 29.66 14.93
C SER A 44 -18.05 28.97 13.58
N LYS A 45 -19.00 29.42 12.76
CA LYS A 45 -19.20 28.88 11.41
C LYS A 45 -18.02 29.16 10.48
N MET A 46 -17.42 30.35 10.57
CA MET A 46 -16.19 30.66 9.85
C MET A 46 -15.01 29.80 10.32
N ALA A 47 -14.91 29.49 11.61
CA ALA A 47 -13.87 28.60 12.13
C ALA A 47 -14.02 27.18 11.55
N GLU A 48 -15.24 26.66 11.37
CA GLU A 48 -15.48 25.38 10.69
C GLU A 48 -14.94 25.40 9.26
N PHE A 49 -15.26 26.42 8.47
CA PHE A 49 -14.75 26.55 7.09
C PHE A 49 -13.24 26.69 7.02
N ILE A 50 -12.62 27.40 7.98
CA ILE A 50 -11.16 27.52 8.06
C ILE A 50 -10.53 26.17 8.40
N LEU A 51 -11.07 25.44 9.38
CA LEU A 51 -10.57 24.12 9.75
C LEU A 51 -10.67 23.13 8.59
N GLU A 52 -11.79 23.13 7.87
CA GLU A 52 -11.99 22.33 6.67
C GLU A 52 -11.02 22.73 5.54
N GLY A 53 -10.82 24.03 5.33
CA GLY A 53 -9.85 24.54 4.36
C GLY A 53 -8.41 24.12 4.68
N VAL A 54 -8.02 24.20 5.96
CA VAL A 54 -6.69 23.78 6.42
C VAL A 54 -6.55 22.25 6.30
N SER A 55 -7.55 21.47 6.72
CA SER A 55 -7.49 20.01 6.57
C SER A 55 -7.38 19.59 5.11
N ASN A 56 -8.14 20.22 4.21
CA ASN A 56 -8.08 19.94 2.78
C ASN A 56 -6.74 20.37 2.18
N SER A 57 -6.14 21.47 2.63
CA SER A 57 -4.81 21.88 2.18
C SER A 57 -3.72 20.88 2.62
N LEU A 58 -3.81 20.37 3.85
CA LEU A 58 -2.88 19.36 4.36
C LEU A 58 -3.03 18.01 3.62
N SER A 59 -4.26 17.65 3.25
CA SER A 59 -4.54 16.47 2.43
C SER A 59 -4.09 16.61 0.97
N ARG A 60 -3.92 17.83 0.45
CA ARG A 60 -3.34 18.04 -0.89
C ARG A 60 -1.81 17.98 -0.90
N ASP A 61 -1.19 18.39 0.20
CA ASP A 61 0.27 18.45 0.33
C ASP A 61 0.89 17.07 0.65
N ARG A 62 0.09 16.18 1.24
CA ARG A 62 0.41 14.75 1.33
C ARG A 62 -0.28 14.05 0.17
N GLU A 63 0.40 13.17 -0.55
CA GLU A 63 -0.19 12.27 -1.55
C GLU A 63 -1.17 11.29 -0.86
N THR A 64 -2.33 11.80 -0.43
CA THR A 64 -3.30 11.05 0.37
C THR A 64 -4.52 10.74 -0.47
N VAL A 65 -4.78 9.45 -0.63
CA VAL A 65 -5.99 8.95 -1.29
C VAL A 65 -7.10 8.86 -0.25
N THR A 66 -8.13 9.71 -0.37
CA THR A 66 -9.31 9.63 0.51
C THR A 66 -10.35 8.72 -0.12
N ILE A 67 -10.58 7.56 0.49
CA ILE A 67 -11.54 6.56 0.01
C ILE A 67 -12.81 6.62 0.89
N PRO A 68 -13.96 7.05 0.36
CA PRO A 68 -15.20 7.06 1.12
C PRO A 68 -15.68 5.62 1.37
N LEU A 69 -16.15 5.35 2.60
CA LEU A 69 -16.65 4.03 2.97
C LEU A 69 -18.08 3.82 2.43
N PRO A 70 -18.38 2.68 1.78
CA PRO A 70 -19.70 2.42 1.19
C PRO A 70 -20.78 2.09 2.23
N LYS A 71 -20.38 1.61 3.41
CA LYS A 71 -21.27 1.21 4.52
C LYS A 71 -20.66 1.58 5.86
N GLN A 72 -21.49 1.70 6.89
CA GLN A 72 -21.03 1.90 8.26
C GLN A 72 -20.24 0.68 8.75
N LEU A 73 -19.04 0.92 9.27
CA LEU A 73 -18.18 -0.14 9.81
C LEU A 73 -18.66 -0.58 11.20
N SER A 74 -18.56 -1.88 11.47
CA SER A 74 -18.73 -2.44 12.82
C SER A 74 -17.69 -1.87 13.79
N LYS A 75 -17.88 -2.06 15.10
CA LYS A 75 -16.91 -1.63 16.11
C LYS A 75 -15.56 -2.34 15.92
N GLU A 76 -15.60 -3.62 15.58
CA GLU A 76 -14.43 -4.44 15.31
C GLU A 76 -13.72 -4.00 14.03
N GLN A 77 -14.45 -3.78 12.93
CA GLN A 77 -13.87 -3.29 11.68
C GLN A 77 -13.21 -1.92 11.85
N ARG A 78 -13.80 -1.03 12.67
CA ARG A 78 -13.19 0.26 13.02
C ARG A 78 -11.95 0.11 13.88
N ASN A 79 -11.92 -0.86 14.80
CA ASN A 79 -10.75 -1.13 15.61
C ASN A 79 -9.64 -1.74 14.75
N TRP A 80 -10.01 -2.67 13.87
CA TRP A 80 -9.14 -3.26 12.86
C TRP A 80 -8.50 -2.16 12.03
N LEU A 81 -9.26 -1.29 11.36
CA LEU A 81 -8.70 -0.21 10.53
C LEU A 81 -7.70 0.72 11.25
N LYS A 82 -7.78 0.83 12.58
CA LYS A 82 -6.89 1.68 13.39
C LYS A 82 -5.61 0.99 13.85
N HIS A 83 -5.52 -0.34 13.74
CA HIS A 83 -4.30 -1.05 14.10
C HIS A 83 -3.22 -0.83 13.05
N SER A 84 -1.96 -0.75 13.47
CA SER A 84 -0.81 -0.47 12.59
C SER A 84 -0.62 -1.55 11.52
N HIS A 85 -0.84 -2.81 11.87
CA HIS A 85 -0.65 -3.93 10.95
C HIS A 85 -1.65 -3.92 9.79
N SER A 86 -2.92 -3.64 10.09
CA SER A 86 -3.98 -3.48 9.09
C SER A 86 -3.82 -2.22 8.24
N GLU A 87 -3.28 -1.13 8.80
CA GLU A 87 -2.91 0.05 8.02
C GLU A 87 -1.80 -0.30 7.01
N ALA A 88 -0.76 -1.02 7.44
CA ALA A 88 0.30 -1.47 6.56
C ALA A 88 -0.21 -2.43 5.46
N LEU A 89 -1.10 -3.35 5.81
CA LEU A 89 -1.73 -4.28 4.86
C LEU A 89 -2.53 -3.51 3.80
N LEU A 90 -3.40 -2.58 4.22
CA LEU A 90 -4.15 -1.75 3.29
C LEU A 90 -3.25 -0.86 2.43
N GLY A 91 -2.19 -0.29 3.01
CA GLY A 91 -1.17 0.45 2.27
C GLY A 91 -0.53 -0.40 1.17
N ASN A 92 -0.19 -1.65 1.49
CA ASN A 92 0.37 -2.58 0.53
C ASN A 92 -0.63 -2.95 -0.59
N ILE A 93 -1.90 -3.22 -0.26
CA ILE A 93 -2.93 -3.49 -1.27
C ILE A 93 -3.10 -2.28 -2.21
N VAL A 94 -3.16 -1.07 -1.66
CA VAL A 94 -3.31 0.16 -2.44
C VAL A 94 -2.08 0.38 -3.34
N TYR A 95 -0.88 0.15 -2.81
CA TYR A 95 0.36 0.22 -3.59
C TYR A 95 0.34 -0.76 -4.77
N GLN A 96 -0.04 -2.02 -4.51
CA GLN A 96 -0.10 -3.04 -5.56
C GLN A 96 -1.16 -2.71 -6.63
N LEU A 97 -2.31 -2.13 -6.23
CA LEU A 97 -3.35 -1.68 -7.16
C LEU A 97 -2.89 -0.51 -8.04
N LEU A 98 -2.08 0.40 -7.49
CA LEU A 98 -1.52 1.52 -8.25
C LEU A 98 -0.43 1.06 -9.22
N ASN A 99 0.33 0.01 -8.88
CA ASN A 99 1.43 -0.49 -9.70
C ASN A 99 0.98 -1.47 -10.80
N ASP A 100 0.12 -2.45 -10.45
CA ASP A 100 -0.44 -3.44 -11.38
C ASP A 100 -1.88 -3.83 -10.99
N PRO A 101 -2.89 -3.10 -11.49
CA PRO A 101 -4.28 -3.35 -11.12
C PRO A 101 -4.81 -4.69 -11.60
N VAL A 102 -4.29 -5.24 -12.70
CA VAL A 102 -4.76 -6.52 -13.28
C VAL A 102 -4.34 -7.67 -12.37
N ARG A 103 -3.08 -7.68 -11.94
CA ARG A 103 -2.55 -8.70 -11.02
C ARG A 103 -3.17 -8.60 -9.64
N ALA A 104 -3.28 -7.39 -9.09
CA ALA A 104 -3.88 -7.18 -7.77
C ALA A 104 -5.35 -7.64 -7.73
N MET A 105 -6.14 -7.34 -8.78
CA MET A 105 -7.52 -7.82 -8.90
C MET A 105 -7.60 -9.35 -9.04
N SER A 106 -6.66 -9.97 -9.75
CA SER A 106 -6.60 -11.44 -9.88
C SER A 106 -6.34 -12.12 -8.54
N VAL A 107 -5.39 -11.61 -7.74
CA VAL A 107 -5.12 -12.12 -6.40
C VAL A 107 -6.32 -11.91 -5.48
N LEU A 108 -6.93 -10.72 -5.47
CA LEU A 108 -8.12 -10.45 -4.68
C LEU A 108 -9.32 -11.32 -5.09
N ALA A 109 -9.46 -11.61 -6.39
CA ALA A 109 -10.47 -12.53 -6.89
C ALA A 109 -10.20 -13.97 -6.43
N SER A 110 -8.95 -14.44 -6.47
CA SER A 110 -8.56 -15.76 -5.94
C SER A 110 -8.76 -15.87 -4.43
N LEU A 111 -8.50 -14.81 -3.66
CA LEU A 111 -8.73 -14.80 -2.21
C LEU A 111 -10.22 -14.77 -1.84
N ASN A 112 -11.04 -14.06 -2.61
CA ASN A 112 -12.48 -13.90 -2.32
C ASN A 112 -13.34 -15.03 -2.92
N SER A 113 -12.89 -15.61 -4.04
CA SER A 113 -13.46 -16.82 -4.61
C SER A 113 -12.50 -17.95 -4.29
N ASN A 114 -12.81 -18.72 -3.26
CA ASN A 114 -12.06 -19.90 -2.79
C ASN A 114 -12.02 -21.05 -3.84
N ALA A 115 -11.86 -20.74 -5.14
CA ALA A 115 -12.27 -21.57 -6.28
C ALA A 115 -11.44 -21.40 -7.56
N LEU A 116 -10.32 -20.67 -7.55
CA LEU A 116 -9.28 -20.84 -8.57
C LEU A 116 -7.93 -20.91 -7.86
N ASP A 117 -7.46 -22.15 -7.81
CA ASP A 117 -6.16 -22.60 -7.34
C ASP A 117 -5.05 -21.64 -7.79
N ILE A 118 -4.33 -21.07 -6.82
CA ILE A 118 -3.30 -20.05 -7.05
C ILE A 118 -2.25 -20.55 -8.06
N ASP A 119 -2.00 -21.86 -8.05
CA ASP A 119 -1.08 -22.54 -8.96
C ASP A 119 -1.56 -22.54 -10.41
N GLN A 120 -2.88 -22.58 -10.65
CA GLN A 120 -3.46 -22.51 -12.00
C GLN A 120 -3.45 -21.08 -12.57
N ALA A 121 -3.57 -20.06 -11.72
CA ALA A 121 -3.45 -18.67 -12.14
C ALA A 121 -2.00 -18.28 -12.48
N LEU A 122 -1.03 -18.82 -11.72
CA LEU A 122 0.40 -18.65 -12.00
C LEU A 122 0.78 -19.31 -13.35
N TYR A 123 0.25 -20.51 -13.61
CA TYR A 123 0.42 -21.20 -14.89
C TYR A 123 -0.11 -20.41 -16.10
N LEU A 124 -1.23 -19.69 -15.95
CA LEU A 124 -1.78 -18.84 -17.02
C LEU A 124 -0.92 -17.60 -17.29
N GLN A 125 -0.17 -17.12 -16.30
CA GLN A 125 0.79 -16.03 -16.45
C GLN A 125 2.03 -16.51 -17.22
N ASP A 126 2.60 -17.67 -16.86
CA ASP A 126 3.75 -18.25 -17.57
C ASP A 126 3.43 -18.60 -19.02
N MET A 127 2.23 -19.14 -19.29
CA MET A 127 1.78 -19.43 -20.66
C MET A 127 1.66 -18.17 -21.53
N LYS A 128 1.38 -17.01 -20.92
CA LYS A 128 1.30 -15.74 -21.66
C LYS A 128 2.70 -15.18 -21.92
N THR A 129 3.62 -15.28 -20.97
CA THR A 129 5.03 -14.88 -21.13
C THR A 129 5.74 -15.73 -22.18
N GLN A 130 5.59 -17.06 -22.14
CA GLN A 130 6.15 -17.98 -23.14
C GLN A 130 5.57 -17.76 -24.53
N LYS A 131 4.27 -17.42 -24.64
CA LYS A 131 3.64 -17.13 -25.93
C LYS A 131 4.10 -15.80 -26.53
N ILE A 132 4.44 -14.82 -25.68
CA ILE A 132 5.05 -13.56 -26.11
C ILE A 132 6.48 -13.83 -26.61
N GLU A 133 7.30 -14.60 -25.89
CA GLU A 133 8.65 -14.98 -26.33
C GLU A 133 8.64 -15.80 -27.63
N GLU A 134 7.72 -16.76 -27.78
CA GLU A 134 7.56 -17.51 -29.03
C GLU A 134 7.10 -16.64 -30.21
N ASP A 135 6.21 -15.67 -29.98
CA ASP A 135 5.75 -14.76 -31.03
C ASP A 135 6.83 -13.73 -31.41
N PHE A 136 7.69 -13.29 -30.46
CA PHE A 136 8.87 -12.47 -30.74
C PHE A 136 9.93 -13.26 -31.54
N LEU A 137 10.19 -14.52 -31.20
CA LEU A 137 11.10 -15.40 -31.95
C LEU A 137 10.56 -15.72 -33.36
N LYS A 138 9.25 -15.93 -33.52
CA LYS A 138 8.62 -16.19 -34.82
C LYS A 138 8.52 -14.93 -35.70
N ALA A 139 8.40 -13.74 -35.11
CA ALA A 139 8.45 -12.47 -35.83
C ALA A 139 9.87 -12.14 -36.31
N SER A 140 10.91 -12.49 -35.53
CA SER A 140 12.30 -12.26 -35.90
C SER A 140 12.79 -13.14 -37.06
N ILE A 141 12.19 -14.33 -37.27
CA ILE A 141 12.58 -15.24 -38.37
C ILE A 141 11.94 -14.84 -39.72
N LYS A 142 10.90 -13.99 -39.72
CA LYS A 142 10.17 -13.62 -40.96
C LYS A 142 10.59 -12.28 -41.58
N ASN A 143 11.34 -11.45 -40.87
CA ASN A 143 11.79 -10.15 -41.36
C ASN A 143 13.32 -10.12 -41.47
N ASP A 144 13.85 -10.81 -42.47
CA ASP A 144 15.21 -10.57 -42.92
C ASP A 144 15.18 -10.39 -44.44
N ILE A 145 14.95 -9.14 -44.86
CA ILE A 145 15.50 -8.46 -46.05
C ILE A 145 15.16 -6.96 -45.89
N SER A 146 16.20 -6.16 -45.66
CA SER A 146 16.35 -4.71 -45.92
C SER A 146 16.45 -3.76 -44.71
N THR A 147 17.71 -3.50 -44.36
CA THR A 147 18.36 -2.16 -44.31
C THR A 147 18.01 -1.15 -43.18
N GLU A 148 19.05 -0.90 -42.38
CA GLU A 148 19.54 0.39 -41.84
C GLU A 148 19.01 1.00 -40.52
N LEU A 149 20.00 1.19 -39.61
CA LEU A 149 20.25 2.29 -38.67
C LEU A 149 19.75 2.22 -37.21
N GLU A 150 20.77 2.02 -36.34
CA GLU A 150 21.13 2.77 -35.13
C GLU A 150 20.34 2.67 -33.79
N VAL A 151 21.07 2.06 -32.82
CA VAL A 151 21.48 2.63 -31.50
C VAL A 151 20.59 2.45 -30.26
N ASN A 152 21.21 1.76 -29.28
CA ASN A 152 21.09 1.77 -27.81
C ASN A 152 19.74 1.46 -27.13
N GLN A 153 19.69 0.40 -26.31
CA GLN A 153 19.99 0.48 -24.86
C GLN A 153 19.84 -0.90 -24.17
N GLU A 154 20.95 -1.37 -23.60
CA GLU A 154 21.07 -2.27 -22.42
C GLU A 154 20.23 -3.56 -22.36
N VAL A 155 20.80 -4.66 -22.89
CA VAL A 155 20.48 -6.03 -22.45
C VAL A 155 21.72 -6.55 -21.74
N PHE A 156 21.71 -6.48 -20.41
CA PHE A 156 22.67 -7.17 -19.56
C PHE A 156 21.89 -7.91 -18.46
N LEU A 157 22.31 -9.16 -18.23
CA LEU A 157 21.99 -10.05 -17.11
C LEU A 157 20.72 -10.92 -17.25
N HIS A 158 20.80 -11.97 -18.08
CA HIS A 158 19.98 -13.17 -17.84
C HIS A 158 20.71 -14.50 -18.05
N ASP A 159 21.75 -14.54 -18.88
CA ASP A 159 22.48 -15.78 -19.17
C ASP A 159 23.39 -16.30 -18.02
N GLU A 160 23.84 -15.46 -17.09
CA GLU A 160 24.78 -15.91 -16.04
C GLU A 160 24.12 -16.59 -14.83
N LEU A 161 22.80 -16.43 -14.61
CA LEU A 161 22.13 -16.97 -13.42
C LEU A 161 21.56 -18.39 -13.60
N GLU A 162 21.37 -18.84 -14.84
CA GLU A 162 20.85 -20.19 -15.11
C GLU A 162 21.94 -21.28 -15.00
N ASP A 163 23.20 -20.95 -15.27
CA ASP A 163 24.32 -21.90 -15.22
C ASP A 163 24.77 -22.23 -13.78
N ASP A 164 24.69 -21.26 -12.86
CA ASP A 164 25.09 -21.45 -11.45
C ASP A 164 24.13 -22.35 -10.66
N LEU A 165 22.86 -22.45 -11.08
CA LEU A 165 21.85 -23.30 -10.44
C LEU A 165 21.97 -24.78 -10.86
N MET A 166 22.54 -25.06 -12.03
CA MET A 166 22.69 -26.43 -12.55
C MET A 166 23.84 -27.19 -11.89
N ASN A 167 24.77 -26.47 -11.25
CA ASN A 167 25.89 -27.04 -10.49
C ASN A 167 25.67 -27.06 -8.97
N PHE A 168 24.46 -26.75 -8.49
CA PHE A 168 24.18 -26.72 -7.05
C PHE A 168 23.96 -28.13 -6.48
N ASP A 169 24.94 -28.60 -5.70
CA ASP A 169 24.94 -29.93 -5.09
C ASP A 169 24.18 -29.93 -3.74
N TRP A 170 22.92 -30.38 -3.79
CA TRP A 170 22.02 -30.47 -2.65
C TRP A 170 22.54 -31.38 -1.51
N ASP A 171 23.36 -32.37 -1.83
CA ASP A 171 23.92 -33.26 -0.81
C ASP A 171 24.97 -32.53 0.05
N LYS A 172 25.68 -31.57 -0.55
CA LYS A 172 26.69 -30.76 0.14
C LYS A 172 26.07 -29.72 1.08
N ALA A 173 24.99 -29.07 0.63
CA ALA A 173 24.24 -28.10 1.44
C ALA A 173 23.60 -28.74 2.69
N LYS A 174 23.13 -29.98 2.57
CA LYS A 174 22.55 -30.73 3.70
C LYS A 174 23.62 -31.14 4.73
N GLN A 175 24.85 -31.37 4.29
CA GLN A 175 25.97 -31.74 5.14
C GLN A 175 26.53 -30.54 5.92
N GLU A 176 26.48 -29.33 5.34
CA GLU A 176 26.86 -28.08 6.01
C GLU A 176 25.86 -27.66 7.11
N HIS A 177 24.56 -27.95 6.92
CA HIS A 177 23.54 -27.74 7.96
C HIS A 177 23.73 -28.68 9.16
N ALA A 178 24.07 -29.95 8.93
CA ALA A 178 24.33 -30.91 10.00
C ALA A 178 25.61 -30.60 10.80
N ALA A 179 26.61 -29.96 10.18
CA ALA A 179 27.84 -29.52 10.85
C ALA A 179 27.66 -28.23 11.68
N THR A 180 26.55 -27.52 11.52
CA THR A 180 26.24 -26.27 12.26
C THR A 180 25.42 -26.53 13.52
N GLU A 181 24.83 -27.72 13.67
CA GLU A 181 23.98 -28.09 14.82
C GLU A 181 24.75 -28.56 16.07
N GLU A 182 26.08 -28.72 16.03
CA GLU A 182 26.85 -29.19 17.20
C GLU A 182 27.12 -28.12 18.28
N ASP A 183 26.79 -26.84 18.06
CA ASP A 183 27.08 -25.74 19.01
C ASP A 183 25.82 -25.02 19.57
N SER A 184 24.64 -25.65 19.54
CA SER A 184 23.42 -25.06 20.13
C SER A 184 22.55 -26.09 20.86
N ALA A 185 23.19 -26.98 21.61
CA ALA A 185 22.51 -27.82 22.60
C ALA A 185 22.22 -27.02 23.88
N GLU A 186 21.23 -26.11 23.85
CA GLU A 186 20.52 -25.71 25.07
C GLU A 186 19.17 -25.06 24.74
N ASN A 187 18.10 -25.79 25.11
CA ASN A 187 16.70 -25.36 25.23
C ASN A 187 15.91 -25.05 23.93
N VAL A 188 14.94 -25.95 23.70
CA VAL A 188 13.53 -25.76 23.32
C VAL A 188 13.15 -26.71 22.19
N GLU A 189 13.16 -28.01 22.49
CA GLU A 189 12.20 -28.94 21.91
C GLU A 189 10.91 -28.85 22.74
N GLU A 190 10.15 -27.77 22.53
CA GLU A 190 8.72 -27.82 22.85
C GLU A 190 8.04 -28.52 21.68
N ASP A 191 7.59 -29.76 21.92
CA ASP A 191 6.88 -30.59 20.95
C ASP A 191 5.78 -29.79 20.24
N VAL A 192 5.96 -29.60 18.93
CA VAL A 192 5.06 -28.85 18.04
C VAL A 192 3.63 -29.42 18.09
N GLU A 193 3.49 -30.68 18.51
CA GLU A 193 2.21 -31.36 18.74
C GLU A 193 1.41 -30.78 19.93
N ASP A 194 2.06 -30.27 20.99
CA ASP A 194 1.37 -29.71 22.16
C ASP A 194 0.85 -28.28 21.90
N LEU A 195 1.57 -27.52 21.08
CA LEU A 195 1.12 -26.21 20.57
C LEU A 195 -0.13 -26.34 19.68
N LEU A 196 -0.22 -27.40 18.86
CA LEU A 196 -1.38 -27.65 18.00
C LEU A 196 -2.57 -28.26 18.77
N GLY A 197 -2.31 -29.10 19.78
CA GLY A 197 -3.34 -29.68 20.65
C GLY A 197 -4.08 -28.64 21.50
N SER A 198 -3.35 -27.65 22.02
CA SER A 198 -3.92 -26.54 22.81
C SER A 198 -4.79 -25.59 21.95
N PHE A 199 -4.47 -25.45 20.67
CA PHE A 199 -5.25 -24.65 19.71
C PHE A 199 -6.56 -25.33 19.32
N LEU A 200 -6.53 -26.63 18.99
CA LEU A 200 -7.72 -27.41 18.61
C LEU A 200 -8.72 -27.55 19.77
N SER A 201 -8.23 -27.71 21.00
CA SER A 201 -9.08 -27.82 22.20
C SER A 201 -9.85 -26.54 22.51
N LYS A 202 -9.35 -25.38 22.05
CA LYS A 202 -9.96 -24.07 22.28
C LYS A 202 -11.05 -23.71 21.27
N MET A 203 -11.10 -24.41 20.13
CA MET A 203 -12.10 -24.21 19.08
C MET A 203 -13.35 -25.09 19.26
N ASN A 204 -13.27 -26.12 20.10
CA ASN A 204 -14.34 -27.09 20.36
C ASN A 204 -15.12 -26.81 21.66
N LYS A 205 -15.16 -25.56 22.11
CA LYS A 205 -15.88 -25.14 23.32
C LYS A 205 -16.87 -24.01 23.03
#